data_AF-A0A4Q2YU25-F1
#
_entry.id   AF-A0A4Q2YU25-F1
#
_cell.length_a   1.000
_cell.length_b   1.000
_cell.length_c   1.000
_cell.angle_alpha   90.00
_cell.angle_beta   90.00
_cell.angle_gamma   90.00
#
_symmetry.space_group_name_H-M   'P 1'
#
loop_
_entity.id
_entity.type
_entity.pdbx_description
1 polymer ?
#
loop_
_entity_poly.entity_id
_entity_poly.type
_entity_poly.pdbx_seq_one_letter_code
_entity_poly.pdbx_strand_id
1 'polypeptide(L)'
;MKPVVIAQVEAWREQDRVHRPLARLMELQRLPLRSDKVIVAAMPFHPAGSANYSPVGVYTSLFRTPDLGRVLGHEASHILWSPEVGTDWKGHPLAPAVRTAGHLQDVDVEETMCLLMQTVLSQEAGVQPQGYRVSSDLLDGTQRTLMEALEHNWAAYIGNAVRWPTLIDYVLETAVRKLD
;
A
#
# COMPACT_ATOMS: atom_id res chain seq x y z
N MET A 1 21.04 -8.33 19.87
CA MET A 1 20.40 -8.14 18.54
C MET A 1 21.47 -8.34 17.48
N LYS A 2 21.20 -9.05 16.37
CA LYS A 2 22.22 -9.29 15.31
C LYS A 2 22.59 -7.96 14.62
N PRO A 3 23.86 -7.73 14.21
CA PRO A 3 24.28 -6.47 13.58
C PRO A 3 23.44 -6.04 12.38
N VAL A 4 23.03 -6.99 11.54
CA VAL A 4 22.17 -6.73 10.36
C VAL A 4 20.79 -6.20 10.73
N VAL A 5 20.22 -6.64 11.86
CA VAL A 5 18.91 -6.15 12.34
C VAL A 5 19.06 -4.71 12.85
N ILE A 6 20.15 -4.42 13.55
CA ILE A 6 20.45 -3.06 14.04
C ILE A 6 20.59 -2.11 12.86
N ALA A 7 21.42 -2.46 11.86
CA ALA A 7 21.64 -1.65 10.67
C ALA A 7 20.34 -1.37 9.89
N GLN A 8 19.45 -2.37 9.76
CA GLN A 8 18.16 -2.17 9.10
C GLN A 8 17.24 -1.24 9.91
N VAL A 9 17.17 -1.40 11.23
CA VAL A 9 16.37 -0.52 12.10
C VAL A 9 16.91 0.91 12.12
N GLU A 10 18.23 1.10 12.08
CA GLU A 10 18.85 2.42 11.98
C GLU A 10 18.54 3.09 10.64
N ALA A 11 18.64 2.35 9.53
CA ALA A 11 18.25 2.86 8.21
C ALA A 11 16.76 3.25 8.17
N TRP A 12 15.88 2.44 8.78
CA TRP A 12 14.46 2.76 8.87
C TRP A 12 14.17 3.98 9.74
N ARG A 13 14.88 4.16 10.86
CA ARG A 13 14.74 5.39 11.67
C ARG A 13 15.11 6.63 10.89
N GLU A 14 16.16 6.56 10.08
CA GLU A 14 16.54 7.66 9.21
C GLU A 14 15.50 7.91 8.12
N GLN A 15 14.99 6.85 7.48
CA GLN A 15 13.92 6.96 6.49
C GLN A 15 12.63 7.53 7.09
N ASP A 16 12.29 7.15 8.33
CA ASP A 16 11.15 7.71 9.05
C ASP A 16 11.33 9.20 9.33
N ARG A 17 12.53 9.59 9.76
CA ARG A 17 12.88 11.00 10.03
C ARG A 17 12.82 11.86 8.77
N VAL A 18 13.30 11.35 7.63
CA VAL A 18 13.44 12.11 6.38
C VAL A 18 12.17 12.10 5.55
N HIS A 19 11.58 10.92 5.34
CA HIS A 19 10.47 10.73 4.39
C HIS A 19 9.11 10.60 5.08
N ARG A 20 9.07 10.34 6.40
CA ARG A 20 7.84 10.16 7.19
C ARG A 20 6.81 9.25 6.49
N PRO A 21 7.21 8.05 6.03
CA PRO A 21 6.44 7.23 5.12
C PRO A 21 5.05 6.83 5.64
N LEU A 22 4.86 6.66 6.96
CA LEU A 22 3.53 6.40 7.53
C LEU A 22 2.59 7.60 7.40
N ALA A 23 3.06 8.80 7.74
CA ALA A 23 2.26 10.01 7.57
C ALA A 23 1.93 10.23 6.09
N ARG A 24 2.93 10.00 5.23
CA ARG A 24 2.77 10.10 3.78
C ARG A 24 1.79 9.08 3.22
N LEU A 25 1.79 7.85 3.72
CA LEU A 25 0.81 6.82 3.39
C LEU A 25 -0.62 7.30 3.68
N MET A 26 -0.84 7.82 4.89
CA MET A 26 -2.14 8.34 5.31
C MET A 26 -2.60 9.52 4.44
N GLU A 27 -1.70 10.42 4.07
CA GLU A 27 -1.99 11.53 3.14
C GLU A 27 -2.34 11.03 1.75
N LEU A 28 -1.54 10.12 1.20
CA LEU A 28 -1.74 9.56 -0.14
C LEU A 28 -3.04 8.77 -0.23
N GLN A 29 -3.41 8.04 0.82
CA GLN A 29 -4.67 7.30 0.85
C GLN A 29 -5.87 8.16 1.24
N ARG A 30 -5.61 9.30 1.88
CA ARG A 30 -6.62 10.16 2.53
C ARG A 30 -7.46 9.39 3.56
N LEU A 31 -6.82 8.46 4.26
CA LEU A 31 -7.43 7.61 5.28
C LEU A 31 -6.74 7.78 6.63
N PRO A 32 -7.51 7.93 7.72
CA PRO A 32 -6.94 8.01 9.06
C PRO A 32 -6.56 6.63 9.58
N LEU A 33 -5.45 6.56 10.30
CA LEU A 33 -5.13 5.44 11.18
C LEU A 33 -5.83 5.65 12.53
N ARG A 34 -6.59 4.67 13.03
CA ARG A 34 -7.26 4.75 14.34
C ARG A 34 -6.37 4.23 15.48
N SER A 35 -5.09 4.54 15.43
CA SER A 35 -4.07 4.17 16.43
C SER A 35 -3.11 5.34 16.63
N ASP A 36 -2.57 5.47 17.84
CA ASP A 36 -1.57 6.48 18.19
C ASP A 36 -0.17 6.15 17.62
N LYS A 37 0.08 4.87 17.31
CA LYS A 37 1.34 4.38 16.75
C LYS A 37 1.17 3.10 15.93
N VAL A 38 2.20 2.81 15.13
CA VAL A 38 2.40 1.52 14.47
C VAL A 38 3.76 0.98 14.91
N ILE A 39 3.81 -0.28 15.34
CA ILE A 39 5.07 -0.95 15.67
C ILE A 39 5.63 -1.56 14.40
N VAL A 40 6.83 -1.16 13.96
CA VAL A 40 7.52 -1.78 12.82
C VAL A 40 8.68 -2.62 13.31
N ALA A 41 8.70 -3.91 12.97
CA ALA A 41 9.71 -4.85 13.44
C ALA A 41 10.37 -5.63 12.29
N ALA A 42 11.71 -5.58 12.27
CA ALA A 42 12.55 -6.42 11.42
C ALA A 42 12.83 -7.75 12.13
N MET A 43 12.23 -8.84 11.64
CA MET A 43 12.31 -10.15 12.26
C MET A 43 13.02 -11.14 11.33
N PRO A 44 14.28 -11.53 11.65
CA PRO A 44 14.96 -12.59 10.92
C PRO A 44 14.09 -13.86 10.93
N PHE A 45 13.94 -14.50 9.77
CA PHE A 45 13.15 -15.73 9.58
C PHE A 45 11.62 -15.59 9.65
N HIS A 46 11.08 -14.38 9.72
CA HIS A 46 9.66 -14.18 9.47
C HIS A 46 9.37 -14.31 7.95
N PRO A 47 8.21 -14.85 7.53
CA PRO A 47 7.79 -14.78 6.13
C PRO A 47 7.73 -13.32 5.64
N ALA A 48 7.77 -13.12 4.33
CA ALA A 48 7.70 -11.78 3.75
C ALA A 48 6.37 -11.12 4.17
N GLY A 49 6.45 -10.13 5.07
CA GLY A 49 5.29 -9.32 5.47
C GLY A 49 4.29 -9.95 6.43
N SER A 50 3.85 -9.19 7.45
CA SER A 50 2.56 -9.37 8.11
C SER A 50 2.13 -8.08 8.81
N ALA A 51 0.82 -7.83 8.78
CA ALA A 51 0.15 -6.84 9.60
C ALA A 51 -0.53 -7.49 10.81
N ASN A 52 -0.50 -6.82 11.96
CA ASN A 52 -1.30 -7.16 13.14
C ASN A 52 -2.12 -5.93 13.54
N TYR A 53 -3.30 -6.16 14.11
CA TYR A 53 -4.25 -5.12 14.49
C TYR A 53 -4.30 -4.90 16.01
N SER A 54 -3.74 -5.82 16.81
CA SER A 54 -3.68 -5.69 18.27
C SER A 54 -2.42 -6.37 18.87
N PRO A 55 -1.34 -5.62 19.16
CA PRO A 55 -1.16 -4.20 18.86
C PRO A 55 -1.02 -3.94 17.35
N VAL A 56 -1.33 -2.72 16.91
CA VAL A 56 -1.14 -2.31 15.51
C VAL A 56 0.34 -2.38 15.14
N GLY A 57 0.69 -3.27 14.22
CA GLY A 57 2.09 -3.55 13.92
C GLY A 57 2.31 -4.12 12.54
N VAL A 58 3.49 -3.87 12.01
CA VAL A 58 4.02 -4.36 10.74
C VAL A 58 5.29 -5.14 11.04
N TYR A 59 5.34 -6.39 10.59
CA TYR A 59 6.43 -7.29 10.84
C TYR A 59 6.95 -7.84 9.52
N THR A 60 8.26 -7.80 9.31
CA THR A 60 8.82 -8.21 8.03
C THR A 60 10.20 -8.84 8.19
N SER A 61 10.58 -9.66 7.21
CA SER A 61 11.93 -10.15 7.06
C SER A 61 12.93 -9.01 6.87
N LEU A 62 14.21 -9.36 6.94
CA LEU A 62 15.28 -8.46 6.55
C LEU A 62 15.30 -8.26 5.03
N PHE A 63 15.61 -7.05 4.58
CA PHE A 63 15.78 -6.72 3.18
C PHE A 63 17.26 -6.48 2.89
N ARG A 64 17.69 -6.83 1.67
CA ARG A 64 19.04 -6.50 1.20
C ARG A 64 19.25 -4.98 1.15
N THR A 65 18.23 -4.26 0.71
CA THR A 65 18.17 -2.80 0.71
C THR A 65 17.06 -2.39 1.67
N PRO A 66 17.37 -1.73 2.81
CA PRO A 66 16.34 -1.26 3.72
C PRO A 66 15.39 -0.28 3.04
N ASP A 67 14.09 -0.59 3.09
CA ASP A 67 13.05 0.23 2.46
C ASP A 67 11.79 0.26 3.34
N LEU A 68 11.74 1.24 4.23
CA LEU A 68 10.60 1.44 5.12
C LEU A 68 9.34 1.85 4.34
N GLY A 69 9.50 2.64 3.27
CA GLY A 69 8.40 3.09 2.42
C GLY A 69 7.69 1.91 1.75
N ARG A 70 8.46 0.96 1.21
CA ARG A 70 7.93 -0.30 0.67
C ARG A 70 7.16 -1.09 1.72
N VAL A 71 7.77 -1.31 2.88
CA VAL A 71 7.18 -2.12 3.96
C VAL A 71 5.87 -1.53 4.46
N LEU A 72 5.85 -0.22 4.75
CA LEU A 72 4.64 0.45 5.21
C LEU A 72 3.60 0.57 4.10
N GLY A 73 4.03 0.86 2.87
CA GLY A 73 3.13 0.97 1.73
C GLY A 73 2.37 -0.33 1.45
N HIS A 74 2.96 -1.49 1.71
CA HIS A 74 2.26 -2.77 1.60
C HIS A 74 1.48 -3.10 2.89
N GLU A 75 2.19 -3.33 4.00
CA GLU A 75 1.58 -3.91 5.20
C GLU A 75 0.67 -2.94 5.97
N ALA A 76 1.08 -1.67 6.11
CA ALA A 76 0.26 -0.68 6.81
C ALA A 76 -0.97 -0.27 5.98
N SER A 77 -0.99 -0.55 4.67
CA SER A 77 -2.18 -0.36 3.86
C SER A 77 -3.29 -1.35 4.23
N HIS A 78 -2.98 -2.63 4.43
CA HIS A 78 -3.95 -3.60 4.97
C HIS A 78 -4.55 -3.14 6.31
N ILE A 79 -3.72 -2.52 7.18
CA ILE A 79 -4.17 -1.94 8.44
C ILE A 79 -5.16 -0.78 8.21
N LEU A 80 -4.86 0.12 7.28
CA LEU A 80 -5.73 1.27 6.99
C LEU A 80 -7.08 0.87 6.41
N TRP A 81 -7.22 -0.34 5.86
CA TRP A 81 -8.48 -0.84 5.32
C TRP A 81 -9.15 -1.94 6.13
N SER A 82 -8.51 -2.38 7.22
CA SER A 82 -9.12 -3.29 8.16
C SER A 82 -10.30 -2.60 8.85
N PRO A 83 -11.49 -3.23 8.93
CA PRO A 83 -12.65 -2.66 9.62
C PRO A 83 -12.37 -2.39 11.11
N GLU A 84 -11.46 -3.15 11.73
CA GLU A 84 -11.11 -3.05 13.15
C GLU A 84 -10.38 -1.74 13.48
N VAL A 85 -9.45 -1.29 12.63
CA VAL A 85 -8.53 -0.18 12.94
C VAL A 85 -8.43 0.88 11.83
N GLY A 86 -9.17 0.70 10.74
CA GLY A 86 -9.15 1.53 9.54
C GLY A 86 -10.54 1.75 8.94
N THR A 87 -10.60 1.68 7.61
CA THR A 87 -11.81 1.94 6.80
C THR A 87 -12.21 0.68 6.06
N ASP A 88 -13.41 0.15 6.35
CA ASP A 88 -13.94 -1.02 5.64
C ASP A 88 -14.21 -0.70 4.17
N TRP A 89 -13.26 -1.05 3.30
CA TRP A 89 -13.37 -0.82 1.88
C TRP A 89 -14.43 -1.74 1.23
N LYS A 90 -14.71 -2.91 1.82
CA LYS A 90 -15.68 -3.88 1.30
C LYS A 90 -17.12 -3.40 1.46
N GLY A 91 -17.36 -2.50 2.42
CA GLY A 91 -18.61 -1.78 2.61
C GLY A 91 -18.86 -0.65 1.60
N HIS A 92 -17.90 -0.33 0.73
CA HIS A 92 -18.04 0.76 -0.24
C HIS A 92 -19.11 0.45 -1.31
N PRO A 93 -19.96 1.41 -1.74
CA PRO A 93 -21.04 1.17 -2.71
C PRO A 93 -20.61 0.59 -4.06
N LEU A 94 -19.37 0.85 -4.49
CA LEU A 94 -18.81 0.30 -5.74
C LEU A 94 -18.19 -1.10 -5.58
N ALA A 95 -17.94 -1.57 -4.36
CA ALA A 95 -17.28 -2.88 -4.15
C ALA A 95 -18.06 -4.06 -4.78
N PRO A 96 -19.41 -4.13 -4.72
CA PRO A 96 -20.16 -5.17 -5.42
C PRO A 96 -19.97 -5.15 -6.94
N ALA A 97 -19.91 -3.97 -7.56
CA ALA A 97 -19.71 -3.83 -9.00
C ALA A 97 -18.32 -4.30 -9.43
N VAL A 98 -17.28 -4.01 -8.63
CA VAL A 98 -15.92 -4.51 -8.89
C VAL A 98 -15.85 -6.03 -8.85
N ARG A 99 -16.57 -6.71 -7.94
CA ARG A 99 -16.60 -8.18 -7.90
C ARG A 99 -17.25 -8.80 -9.13
N THR A 100 -18.22 -8.10 -9.73
CA THR A 100 -18.85 -8.53 -10.98
C THR A 100 -18.01 -8.18 -12.21
N ALA A 101 -17.23 -7.11 -12.13
CA ALA A 101 -16.37 -6.62 -13.21
C ALA A 101 -15.04 -7.38 -13.23
N GLY A 102 -14.72 -8.05 -14.34
CA GLY A 102 -13.41 -8.67 -14.55
C GLY A 102 -13.02 -9.81 -13.59
N HIS A 103 -13.97 -10.39 -12.83
CA HIS A 103 -13.73 -11.49 -11.90
C HIS A 103 -12.63 -11.24 -10.84
N LEU A 104 -12.39 -9.98 -10.46
CA LEU A 104 -11.44 -9.68 -9.39
C LEU A 104 -11.97 -10.18 -8.05
N GLN A 105 -11.12 -10.89 -7.31
CA GLN A 105 -11.39 -11.23 -5.92
C GLN A 105 -11.08 -10.03 -5.03
N ASP A 106 -11.68 -9.99 -3.84
CA ASP A 106 -11.40 -8.92 -2.88
C ASP A 106 -9.90 -8.80 -2.57
N VAL A 107 -9.22 -9.95 -2.47
CA VAL A 107 -7.78 -9.99 -2.26
C VAL A 107 -7.01 -9.33 -3.40
N ASP A 108 -7.45 -9.47 -4.66
CA ASP A 108 -6.74 -8.87 -5.80
C ASP A 108 -6.83 -7.34 -5.77
N VAL A 109 -7.99 -6.80 -5.39
CA VAL A 109 -8.20 -5.36 -5.25
C VAL A 109 -7.35 -4.81 -4.10
N GLU A 110 -7.37 -5.49 -2.96
CA GLU A 110 -6.59 -5.11 -1.77
C GLU A 110 -5.08 -5.13 -2.07
N GLU A 111 -4.58 -6.23 -2.65
CA GLU A 111 -3.18 -6.36 -3.06
C GLU A 111 -2.78 -5.33 -4.11
N THR A 112 -3.66 -5.01 -5.06
CA THR A 112 -3.40 -3.95 -6.06
C THR A 112 -3.16 -2.61 -5.37
N MET A 113 -3.99 -2.26 -4.38
CA MET A 113 -3.81 -1.02 -3.62
C MET A 113 -2.50 -1.06 -2.81
N CYS A 114 -2.16 -2.19 -2.19
CA CYS A 114 -0.91 -2.36 -1.43
C CYS A 114 0.32 -2.21 -2.33
N LEU A 115 0.32 -2.85 -3.49
CA LEU A 115 1.40 -2.79 -4.48
C LEU A 115 1.59 -1.36 -5.02
N LEU A 116 0.50 -0.62 -5.24
CA LEU A 116 0.57 0.78 -5.67
C LEU A 116 1.23 1.65 -4.59
N MET A 117 0.77 1.56 -3.33
CA MET A 117 1.32 2.35 -2.22
C MET A 117 2.77 1.98 -1.88
N GLN A 118 3.08 0.69 -1.91
CA GLN A 118 4.45 0.18 -1.80
C GLN A 118 5.36 0.86 -2.83
N THR A 119 4.93 0.89 -4.09
CA THR A 119 5.71 1.46 -5.19
C THR A 119 5.90 2.96 -5.03
N VAL A 120 4.81 3.70 -4.81
CA VAL A 120 4.84 5.17 -4.70
C VAL A 120 5.73 5.62 -3.53
N LEU A 121 5.60 5.01 -2.35
CA LEU A 121 6.41 5.40 -1.19
C LEU A 121 7.88 5.04 -1.35
N SER A 122 8.18 3.89 -1.96
CA SER A 122 9.56 3.50 -2.25
C SER A 122 10.22 4.43 -3.27
N GLN A 123 9.45 4.92 -4.25
CA GLN A 123 9.88 5.94 -5.21
C GLN A 123 10.13 7.29 -4.53
N GLU A 124 9.22 7.78 -3.70
CA GLU A 124 9.39 9.04 -2.94
C GLU A 124 10.60 9.00 -1.99
N ALA A 125 10.96 7.80 -1.49
CA ALA A 125 12.16 7.58 -0.69
C ALA A 125 13.46 7.42 -1.52
N GLY A 126 13.37 7.40 -2.86
CA GLY A 126 14.51 7.23 -3.76
C GLY A 126 15.11 5.82 -3.79
N VAL A 127 14.43 4.82 -3.22
CA VAL A 127 14.89 3.43 -3.24
C VAL A 127 14.50 2.75 -4.56
N GLN A 128 13.26 2.97 -5.01
CA GLN A 128 12.78 2.51 -6.31
C GLN A 128 12.92 3.62 -7.38
N PRO A 129 13.28 3.28 -8.63
CA PRO A 129 13.33 4.27 -9.71
C PRO A 129 11.98 4.94 -9.96
N GLN A 130 11.97 6.25 -10.22
CA GLN A 130 10.75 7.04 -10.49
C GLN A 130 9.91 6.54 -11.67
N GLY A 131 10.54 5.85 -12.63
CA GLY A 131 9.85 5.26 -13.79
C GLY A 131 9.40 3.82 -13.60
N TYR A 132 9.68 3.20 -12.45
CA TYR A 132 9.26 1.83 -12.18
C TYR A 132 7.74 1.73 -12.12
N ARG A 133 7.22 0.63 -12.65
CA ARG A 133 5.81 0.29 -12.69
C ARG A 133 5.66 -1.14 -12.21
N VAL A 134 4.89 -1.36 -11.16
CA VAL A 134 4.65 -2.71 -10.64
C VAL A 134 3.81 -3.54 -11.61
N SER A 135 3.02 -2.89 -12.49
CA SER A 135 2.31 -3.59 -13.57
C SER A 135 3.20 -4.40 -14.50
N SER A 136 4.48 -4.01 -14.69
CA SER A 136 5.40 -4.75 -15.55
C SER A 136 5.79 -6.12 -15.00
N ASP A 137 5.63 -6.30 -13.69
CA ASP A 137 6.01 -7.52 -12.98
C ASP A 137 4.80 -8.43 -12.72
N LEU A 138 3.58 -7.95 -13.02
CA LEU A 138 2.34 -8.72 -12.91
C LEU A 138 2.12 -9.59 -14.15
N LEU A 139 1.55 -10.78 -13.92
CA LEU A 139 1.08 -11.66 -14.99
C LEU A 139 -0.07 -10.99 -15.76
N ASP A 140 -0.21 -11.35 -17.04
CA ASP A 140 -1.33 -10.87 -17.84
C ASP A 140 -2.67 -11.28 -17.22
N GLY A 141 -3.59 -10.32 -17.09
CA GLY A 141 -4.87 -10.52 -16.43
C GLY A 141 -5.49 -9.22 -15.91
N THR A 142 -6.63 -9.35 -15.24
CA THR A 142 -7.43 -8.21 -14.76
C THR A 142 -6.72 -7.37 -13.70
N GLN A 143 -5.96 -8.00 -12.81
CA GLN A 143 -5.15 -7.28 -11.81
C GLN A 143 -4.09 -6.39 -12.48
N ARG A 144 -3.41 -6.89 -13.51
CA ARG A 144 -2.46 -6.10 -14.30
C ARG A 144 -3.15 -4.96 -15.03
N THR A 145 -4.27 -5.22 -15.71
CA THR A 145 -5.04 -4.18 -16.41
C THR A 145 -5.49 -3.06 -15.46
N LEU A 146 -5.95 -3.43 -14.27
CA LEU A 146 -6.29 -2.47 -13.22
C LEU A 146 -5.06 -1.66 -12.79
N MET A 147 -3.96 -2.33 -12.46
CA MET A 147 -2.71 -1.67 -12.04
C MET A 147 -2.18 -0.69 -13.11
N GLU A 148 -2.16 -1.07 -14.38
CA GLU A 148 -1.75 -0.20 -15.49
C GLU A 148 -2.63 1.05 -15.57
N ALA A 149 -3.94 0.91 -15.37
CA ALA A 149 -4.87 2.03 -15.37
C ALA A 149 -4.66 2.97 -14.17
N LEU A 150 -4.33 2.41 -13.00
CA LEU A 150 -4.01 3.19 -11.80
C LEU A 150 -2.69 3.95 -11.97
N GLU A 151 -1.63 3.28 -12.41
CA GLU A 151 -0.33 3.93 -12.64
C GLU A 151 -0.43 5.03 -13.71
N HIS A 152 -1.21 4.81 -14.78
CA HIS A 152 -1.41 5.80 -15.82
C HIS A 152 -2.16 7.05 -15.33
N ASN A 153 -3.19 6.86 -14.48
CA ASN A 153 -4.05 7.96 -14.01
C ASN A 153 -3.64 8.51 -12.63
N TRP A 154 -2.50 8.09 -12.08
CA TRP A 154 -2.07 8.45 -10.73
C TRP A 154 -2.04 9.96 -10.49
N ALA A 155 -1.52 10.74 -11.44
CA ALA A 155 -1.49 12.19 -11.34
C ALA A 155 -2.89 12.82 -11.25
N ALA A 156 -3.89 12.23 -11.92
CA ALA A 156 -5.26 12.71 -11.83
C ALA A 156 -5.87 12.46 -10.43
N TYR A 157 -5.57 11.32 -9.82
CA TYR A 157 -5.97 11.02 -8.45
C TYR A 157 -5.42 12.05 -7.45
N ILE A 158 -4.11 12.31 -7.54
CA ILE A 158 -3.44 13.27 -6.67
C ILE A 158 -4.05 14.67 -6.82
N GLY A 159 -4.36 15.09 -8.05
CA GLY A 159 -4.91 16.41 -8.34
C GLY A 159 -6.40 16.60 -8.07
N ASN A 160 -7.17 15.56 -7.74
CA ASN A 160 -8.63 15.66 -7.66
C ASN A 160 -9.25 14.93 -6.44
N ALA A 161 -9.12 15.56 -5.26
CA ALA A 161 -9.72 15.07 -4.03
C ALA A 161 -11.26 15.15 -3.98
N VAL A 162 -11.88 15.97 -4.84
CA VAL A 162 -13.35 16.08 -4.89
C VAL A 162 -13.95 14.87 -5.60
N ARG A 163 -13.32 14.41 -6.69
CA ARG A 163 -13.77 13.22 -7.43
C ARG A 163 -13.46 11.94 -6.68
N TRP A 164 -12.26 11.85 -6.10
CA TRP A 164 -11.79 10.69 -5.36
C TRP A 164 -11.42 11.09 -3.94
N PRO A 165 -12.38 11.15 -3.00
CA PRO A 165 -12.10 11.51 -1.63
C PRO A 165 -11.02 10.65 -0.97
N THR A 166 -10.91 9.38 -1.34
CA THR A 166 -9.92 8.42 -0.85
C THR A 166 -9.30 7.59 -1.98
N LEU A 167 -8.22 6.85 -1.67
CA LEU A 167 -7.65 5.88 -2.61
C LEU A 167 -8.65 4.77 -2.95
N ILE A 168 -9.53 4.40 -2.01
CA ILE A 168 -10.56 3.39 -2.22
C ILE A 168 -11.51 3.84 -3.34
N ASP A 169 -11.98 5.10 -3.32
CA ASP A 169 -12.84 5.65 -4.38
C ASP A 169 -12.16 5.57 -5.75
N TYR A 170 -10.89 5.95 -5.79
CA TYR A 170 -10.09 5.94 -7.01
C TYR A 170 -9.93 4.55 -7.61
N VAL A 171 -9.59 3.58 -6.77
CA VAL A 171 -9.33 2.21 -7.23
C VAL A 171 -10.61 1.54 -7.68
N LEU A 172 -11.69 1.65 -6.89
CA LEU A 172 -12.96 1.01 -7.22
C LEU A 172 -13.61 1.64 -8.45
N GLU A 173 -13.60 2.98 -8.60
CA GLU A 173 -14.10 3.63 -9.81
C GLU A 173 -13.27 3.25 -11.04
N THR A 174 -11.94 3.16 -10.90
CA THR A 174 -11.06 2.73 -12.00
C THR A 174 -11.33 1.29 -12.41
N ALA A 175 -11.51 0.39 -11.44
CA ALA A 175 -11.83 -1.01 -11.68
C ALA A 175 -13.14 -1.17 -12.45
N VAL A 176 -14.23 -0.54 -11.99
CA VAL A 176 -15.52 -0.55 -12.69
C VAL A 176 -15.36 -0.05 -14.13
N ARG A 177 -14.69 1.11 -14.35
CA ARG A 177 -14.55 1.69 -15.70
C ARG A 177 -13.67 0.90 -16.67
N LYS A 178 -12.77 0.05 -16.16
CA LYS A 178 -11.75 -0.63 -16.97
C LYS A 178 -12.03 -2.11 -17.17
N LEU A 179 -12.88 -2.68 -16.32
CA LEU A 179 -13.16 -4.12 -16.27
C LEU A 179 -14.63 -4.46 -16.57
N ASP A 180 -15.51 -3.45 -16.66
CA ASP A 180 -16.83 -3.55 -17.32
C ASP A 180 -16.68 -3.57 -18.85
#